data_AF-A0A268ETY0-F1
#
_entry.id   AF-A0A268ETY0-F1
#
_cell.length_a   1.000
_cell.length_b   1.000
_cell.length_c   1.000
_cell.angle_alpha   90.00
_cell.angle_beta   90.00
_cell.angle_gamma   90.00
#
_symmetry.space_group_name_H-M   'P 1'
#
loop_
_entity.id
_entity.type
_entity.pdbx_description
1 polymer ?
#
loop_
_entity_poly.entity_id
_entity_poly.type
_entity_poly.pdbx_seq_one_letter_code
_entity_poly.pdbx_strand_id
1 'polypeptide(L)'
;MNTSEILAILALLVSVLLLLRVVTLQAKVNELRDDLDRISRKVNFPTASGYKAAAPSPSPSPVSSHLPTEQQLYVDERVRQLLNQGKKIQAIKEVRDQLKLSLKDGKDYVEAIERQNG
;
A
#
# COMPACT_ATOMS: atom_id res chain seq x y z
N MET A 1 -9.85 43.74 -26.26
CA MET A 1 -9.08 42.70 -25.58
C MET A 1 -7.97 42.30 -26.54
N ASN A 2 -6.72 42.57 -26.17
CA ASN A 2 -5.55 42.47 -27.04
C ASN A 2 -4.97 41.05 -27.05
N THR A 3 -4.23 40.68 -28.10
CA THR A 3 -3.61 39.35 -28.20
C THR A 3 -2.61 39.07 -27.06
N SER A 4 -1.92 40.10 -26.57
CA SER A 4 -1.08 40.06 -25.38
C SER A 4 -1.86 39.78 -24.08
N GLU A 5 -3.02 40.41 -23.90
CA GLU A 5 -3.93 40.15 -22.77
C GLU A 5 -4.45 38.71 -22.82
N ILE A 6 -4.85 38.23 -24.00
CA ILE A 6 -5.32 36.86 -24.20
C ILE A 6 -4.21 35.85 -23.88
N LEU A 7 -2.97 36.09 -24.31
CA LEU A 7 -1.82 35.25 -23.96
C LEU A 7 -1.52 35.25 -22.46
N ALA A 8 -1.59 36.41 -21.80
CA ALA A 8 -1.39 36.51 -20.35
C ALA A 8 -2.49 35.77 -19.57
N ILE A 9 -3.75 35.90 -19.99
CA ILE A 9 -4.89 35.17 -19.41
C ILE A 9 -4.73 33.66 -19.60
N LEU A 10 -4.36 33.20 -20.80
CA LEU A 10 -4.12 31.78 -21.09
C LEU A 10 -2.96 31.21 -20.24
N ALA A 11 -1.85 31.94 -20.12
CA ALA A 11 -0.72 31.53 -19.28
C ALA A 11 -1.11 31.43 -17.80
N LEU A 12 -1.91 32.37 -17.29
CA LEU A 12 -2.45 32.33 -15.93
C LEU A 12 -3.39 31.12 -15.74
N LEU A 13 -4.31 30.89 -16.69
CA LEU A 13 -5.25 29.77 -16.67
C LEU A 13 -4.51 28.42 -16.66
N VAL A 14 -3.50 28.26 -17.51
CA VAL A 14 -2.65 27.06 -17.55
C VAL A 14 -1.85 26.91 -16.25
N SER A 15 -1.29 27.99 -15.70
CA SER A 15 -0.59 27.97 -14.41
C SER A 15 -1.50 27.51 -13.26
N VAL A 16 -2.73 28.02 -13.18
CA VAL A 16 -3.73 27.60 -12.19
C VAL A 16 -4.19 26.15 -12.42
N LEU A 17 -4.37 25.72 -13.67
CA LEU A 17 -4.73 24.34 -14.01
C LEU A 17 -3.60 23.36 -13.63
N LEU A 18 -2.35 23.74 -13.89
CA LEU A 18 -1.16 23.00 -13.44
C LEU A 18 -1.05 22.99 -11.92
N LEU A 19 -1.31 24.10 -11.23
CA LEU A 19 -1.34 24.15 -9.76
C LEU A 19 -2.43 23.21 -9.19
N LEU A 20 -3.63 23.22 -9.76
CA LEU A 20 -4.72 22.30 -9.38
C LEU A 20 -4.37 20.84 -9.68
N ARG A 21 -3.71 20.55 -10.81
CA ARG A 21 -3.18 19.22 -11.13
C ARG A 21 -2.08 18.80 -10.16
N VAL A 22 -1.16 19.69 -9.79
CA VAL A 22 -0.11 19.42 -8.81
C VAL A 22 -0.71 19.21 -7.43
N VAL A 23 -1.66 20.04 -6.96
CA VAL A 23 -2.31 19.87 -5.65
C VAL A 23 -3.17 18.60 -5.60
N THR A 24 -3.89 18.25 -6.66
CA THR A 24 -4.65 16.98 -6.70
C THR A 24 -3.75 15.76 -6.87
N LEU A 25 -2.60 15.89 -7.54
CA LEU A 25 -1.60 14.83 -7.65
C LEU A 25 -0.75 14.71 -6.37
N GLN A 26 -0.54 15.80 -5.63
CA GLN A 26 0.04 15.81 -4.27
C GLN A 26 -0.96 15.25 -3.25
N ALA A 27 -2.24 15.58 -3.36
CA ALA A 27 -3.30 14.96 -2.56
C ALA A 27 -3.41 13.46 -2.86
N LYS A 28 -3.18 13.05 -4.13
CA LYS A 28 -2.84 11.67 -4.44
C LYS A 28 -1.57 11.27 -3.71
N VAL A 29 -0.37 11.80 -3.98
CA VAL A 29 0.89 11.46 -3.27
C VAL A 29 0.79 11.53 -1.72
N ASN A 30 -0.24 12.14 -1.12
CA ASN A 30 -0.49 12.22 0.33
C ASN A 30 -1.66 11.37 0.88
N GLU A 31 -2.73 11.08 0.15
CA GLU A 31 -3.64 9.93 0.43
C GLU A 31 -2.89 8.64 0.12
N LEU A 32 -2.05 8.72 -0.89
CA LEU A 32 -0.94 7.83 -1.08
C LEU A 32 -0.08 7.93 0.16
N ARG A 33 0.57 9.01 0.60
CA ARG A 33 1.23 8.99 1.94
C ARG A 33 0.30 8.71 3.13
N ASP A 34 -0.98 8.38 2.89
CA ASP A 34 -1.88 7.64 3.76
C ASP A 34 -2.15 6.13 3.39
N ASP A 35 -1.22 5.38 2.76
CA ASP A 35 -1.13 3.88 2.58
C ASP A 35 -0.08 2.85 3.32
N LEU A 36 1.22 3.00 3.62
CA LEU A 36 2.03 2.23 4.65
C LEU A 36 1.77 2.45 6.20
N ASP A 37 2.19 3.55 6.85
CA ASP A 37 2.26 3.76 8.33
C ASP A 37 0.99 3.93 9.25
N ARG A 38 -0.22 3.51 8.87
CA ARG A 38 -1.33 3.09 9.78
C ARG A 38 -1.23 1.62 10.07
N ILE A 39 -0.60 0.84 9.19
CA ILE A 39 -1.16 -0.47 8.92
C ILE A 39 -0.12 -1.55 8.48
N SER A 40 1.22 -1.50 8.59
CA SER A 40 2.24 -0.96 9.53
C SER A 40 1.90 -1.11 11.01
N ARG A 41 0.68 -0.69 11.35
CA ARG A 41 -0.12 -1.07 12.51
C ARG A 41 -1.26 -2.01 12.07
N LYS A 42 -0.99 -2.95 11.15
CA LYS A 42 -1.88 -4.07 10.78
C LYS A 42 -1.14 -5.42 10.71
N VAL A 43 0.16 -5.55 11.02
CA VAL A 43 1.03 -6.73 10.74
C VAL A 43 1.98 -7.70 11.66
N ASN A 44 2.46 -7.95 12.98
CA ASN A 44 2.31 -8.04 14.54
C ASN A 44 1.29 -8.92 15.33
N PHE A 45 0.16 -8.33 15.80
CA PHE A 45 -0.88 -8.87 16.68
C PHE A 45 -1.38 -10.19 16.10
N PRO A 46 -0.80 -11.30 16.56
CA PRO A 46 -0.76 -12.53 15.80
C PRO A 46 -2.18 -12.96 15.48
N THR A 47 -2.43 -13.23 14.20
CA THR A 47 -3.63 -14.00 13.86
C THR A 47 -3.44 -15.42 14.38
N ALA A 48 -4.45 -16.06 14.98
CA ALA A 48 -5.85 -15.66 15.05
C ALA A 48 -6.39 -15.61 16.49
N SER A 49 -7.55 -14.97 16.64
CA SER A 49 -8.59 -15.53 17.51
C SER A 49 -9.92 -15.46 16.74
N GLY A 50 -10.20 -16.55 16.04
CA GLY A 50 -11.33 -16.71 15.14
C GLY A 50 -11.61 -18.19 14.84
N TYR A 51 -11.19 -19.06 15.77
CA TYR A 51 -11.35 -20.50 15.69
C TYR A 51 -12.83 -20.84 15.86
N LYS A 52 -13.56 -20.92 14.74
CA LYS A 52 -14.93 -21.43 14.71
C LYS A 52 -14.95 -22.80 15.39
N ALA A 53 -15.82 -22.96 16.39
CA ALA A 53 -15.77 -24.10 17.30
C ALA A 53 -15.82 -25.46 16.59
N ALA A 54 -14.75 -26.23 16.73
CA ALA A 54 -14.65 -27.65 16.43
C ALA A 54 -13.57 -28.25 17.34
N ALA A 55 -13.91 -29.29 18.11
CA ALA A 55 -12.99 -29.97 19.04
C ALA A 55 -13.48 -31.41 19.28
N PRO A 56 -12.62 -32.37 19.69
CA PRO A 56 -11.18 -32.22 19.94
C PRO A 56 -10.26 -33.21 19.15
N SER A 57 -9.06 -32.72 18.79
CA SER A 57 -7.72 -33.38 18.90
C SER A 57 -7.43 -34.80 18.34
N PRO A 58 -6.16 -35.11 18.00
CA PRO A 58 -5.16 -34.30 17.29
C PRO A 58 -4.35 -35.09 16.22
N SER A 59 -3.43 -34.40 15.52
CA SER A 59 -2.31 -34.92 14.69
C SER A 59 -2.59 -35.34 13.23
N PRO A 60 -2.26 -34.44 12.28
CA PRO A 60 -1.73 -34.85 10.98
C PRO A 60 -0.45 -34.08 10.58
N SER A 61 0.50 -34.76 9.96
CA SER A 61 1.65 -34.14 9.27
C SER A 61 1.44 -34.20 7.75
N PRO A 62 1.74 -33.11 7.03
CA PRO A 62 2.44 -33.28 5.76
C PRO A 62 3.60 -32.28 5.55
N VAL A 63 4.50 -32.64 4.63
CA VAL A 63 5.67 -31.85 4.24
C VAL A 63 5.28 -30.70 3.30
N SER A 64 5.94 -29.55 3.41
CA SER A 64 6.04 -28.57 2.32
C SER A 64 7.28 -27.69 2.49
N SER A 65 8.16 -27.69 1.47
CA SER A 65 9.39 -26.91 1.44
C SER A 65 9.38 -25.91 0.27
N HIS A 66 9.60 -24.64 0.60
CA HIS A 66 10.19 -23.58 -0.24
C HIS A 66 9.66 -23.31 -1.66
N LEU A 67 8.38 -22.98 -1.84
CA LEU A 67 7.95 -22.14 -2.96
C LEU A 67 7.15 -20.93 -2.44
N PRO A 68 7.42 -19.68 -2.90
CA PRO A 68 6.54 -18.55 -2.62
C PRO A 68 5.18 -18.78 -3.28
N THR A 69 4.10 -18.72 -2.51
CA THR A 69 2.72 -18.80 -3.02
C THR A 69 2.49 -17.64 -4.01
N GLU A 70 1.82 -17.86 -5.15
CA GLU A 70 1.59 -16.78 -6.13
C GLU A 70 0.86 -15.56 -5.55
N GLN A 71 -0.04 -15.79 -4.59
CA GLN A 71 -0.70 -14.76 -3.78
C GLN A 71 0.29 -13.77 -3.15
N GLN A 72 1.47 -14.26 -2.76
CA GLN A 72 2.53 -13.50 -2.12
C GLN A 72 3.26 -12.61 -3.15
N LEU A 73 3.56 -13.14 -4.34
CA LEU A 73 4.20 -12.38 -5.44
C LEU A 73 3.28 -11.27 -5.97
N TYR A 74 1.99 -11.55 -6.15
CA TYR A 74 0.99 -10.54 -6.53
C TYR A 74 0.92 -9.40 -5.49
N VAL A 75 0.97 -9.75 -4.20
CA VAL A 75 1.00 -8.78 -3.11
C VAL A 75 2.30 -7.98 -3.11
N ASP A 76 3.46 -8.57 -3.40
CA ASP A 76 4.74 -7.84 -3.49
C ASP A 76 4.72 -6.81 -4.62
N GLU A 77 4.25 -7.19 -5.81
CA GLU A 77 4.12 -6.22 -6.91
C GLU A 77 3.13 -5.12 -6.55
N ARG A 78 1.99 -5.49 -5.97
CA ARG A 78 0.98 -4.51 -5.53
C ARG A 78 1.55 -3.57 -4.47
N VAL A 79 2.33 -4.07 -3.51
CA VAL A 79 3.07 -3.26 -2.53
C VAL A 79 4.06 -2.31 -3.21
N ARG A 80 4.84 -2.77 -4.19
CA ARG A 80 5.79 -1.91 -4.94
C ARG A 80 5.08 -0.81 -5.73
N GLN A 81 4.00 -1.15 -6.44
CA GLN A 81 3.14 -0.15 -7.10
C GLN A 81 2.64 0.90 -6.11
N LEU A 82 2.23 0.47 -4.92
CA LEU A 82 1.72 1.34 -3.86
C LEU A 82 2.87 2.22 -3.31
N LEU A 83 3.97 1.64 -2.82
CA LEU A 83 5.21 2.35 -2.45
C LEU A 83 5.61 3.45 -3.44
N ASN A 84 5.70 3.12 -4.73
CA ASN A 84 6.26 3.99 -5.77
C ASN A 84 5.52 5.31 -5.98
N GLN A 85 4.18 5.30 -6.00
CA GLN A 85 3.41 6.56 -6.06
C GLN A 85 3.20 7.21 -4.66
N GLY A 86 3.84 6.64 -3.63
CA GLY A 86 4.01 7.22 -2.30
C GLY A 86 3.17 6.57 -1.20
N LYS A 87 2.56 5.40 -1.44
CA LYS A 87 1.35 4.97 -0.74
C LYS A 87 1.69 4.56 0.78
N LYS A 88 1.81 5.48 1.82
CA LYS A 88 2.43 5.52 3.24
C LYS A 88 1.61 5.67 4.65
N ILE A 89 0.33 5.25 4.84
CA ILE A 89 -0.56 4.86 6.01
C ILE A 89 -1.51 3.53 5.87
N GLN A 90 -2.53 3.32 5.01
CA GLN A 90 -3.36 2.07 4.65
C GLN A 90 -2.99 0.86 3.65
N ALA A 91 -2.49 0.97 2.39
CA ALA A 91 -2.03 -0.10 1.44
C ALA A 91 -1.40 -1.39 1.98
N ILE A 92 -0.62 -1.37 3.04
CA ILE A 92 -0.05 -2.56 3.70
C ILE A 92 -1.14 -3.37 4.44
N LYS A 93 -2.41 -2.93 4.31
CA LYS A 93 -3.61 -3.75 4.45
C LYS A 93 -3.96 -4.57 3.22
N GLU A 94 -3.48 -4.29 2.02
CA GLU A 94 -3.45 -5.29 0.96
C GLU A 94 -2.67 -6.50 1.47
N VAL A 95 -1.42 -6.33 1.91
CA VAL A 95 -0.62 -7.41 2.55
C VAL A 95 -1.42 -8.15 3.62
N ARG A 96 -2.15 -7.45 4.49
CA ARG A 96 -2.79 -8.07 5.66
C ARG A 96 -4.28 -8.41 5.52
N ASP A 97 -4.98 -7.95 4.50
CA ASP A 97 -6.28 -8.53 4.12
C ASP A 97 -6.04 -9.77 3.23
N GLN A 98 -4.97 -9.77 2.42
CA GLN A 98 -4.56 -10.88 1.54
C GLN A 98 -3.87 -12.02 2.33
N LEU A 99 -2.72 -11.78 2.97
CA LEU A 99 -1.94 -12.80 3.71
C LEU A 99 -2.43 -13.02 5.16
N LYS A 100 -3.37 -12.19 5.64
CA LYS A 100 -3.94 -12.26 6.99
C LYS A 100 -2.91 -12.31 8.13
N LEU A 101 -1.88 -11.49 8.03
CA LEU A 101 -0.93 -11.19 9.11
C LEU A 101 -1.56 -10.25 10.19
N SER A 102 -0.79 -9.43 10.93
CA SER A 102 -1.02 -9.23 12.38
C SER A 102 -1.12 -7.75 13.02
N LEU A 103 -0.03 -7.06 13.43
CA LEU A 103 0.32 -5.61 13.77
C LEU A 103 1.65 -4.81 13.23
N LYS A 104 3.02 -4.91 13.03
CA LYS A 104 4.36 -5.69 12.99
C LYS A 104 4.81 -6.56 11.79
N ASP A 105 5.08 -7.88 11.87
CA ASP A 105 5.53 -8.92 10.88
C ASP A 105 5.29 -8.77 9.35
N GLY A 106 4.55 -7.76 8.93
CA GLY A 106 4.49 -7.23 7.59
C GLY A 106 4.56 -5.72 7.37
N LYS A 107 4.54 -4.88 8.42
CA LYS A 107 5.38 -3.67 8.52
C LYS A 107 6.79 -4.08 8.11
N ASP A 108 7.35 -5.08 8.79
CA ASP A 108 8.66 -5.68 8.48
C ASP A 108 8.77 -6.17 7.02
N TYR A 109 7.68 -6.69 6.45
CA TYR A 109 7.58 -7.23 5.09
C TYR A 109 7.57 -6.13 4.03
N VAL A 110 6.78 -5.07 4.21
CA VAL A 110 6.80 -3.92 3.29
C VAL A 110 7.97 -3.00 3.57
N GLU A 111 8.50 -2.94 4.78
CA GLU A 111 9.80 -2.32 5.07
C GLU A 111 10.94 -3.16 4.47
N ALA A 112 10.79 -4.48 4.31
CA ALA A 112 11.72 -5.28 3.52
C ALA A 112 11.58 -4.99 2.01
N ILE A 113 10.36 -4.90 1.49
CA ILE A 113 10.12 -4.53 0.08
C ILE A 113 10.54 -3.08 -0.21
N GLU A 114 10.34 -2.15 0.71
CA GLU A 114 10.79 -0.75 0.63
C GLU A 114 12.32 -0.66 0.65
N ARG A 115 12.99 -1.43 1.53
CA ARG A 115 14.46 -1.61 1.51
C ARG A 115 14.98 -2.39 0.28
N GLN A 116 14.10 -2.92 -0.56
CA GLN A 116 14.42 -3.55 -1.86
C GLN A 116 13.92 -2.72 -3.06
N ASN A 117 13.30 -1.55 -2.82
CA ASN A 117 12.63 -0.72 -3.83
C ASN A 117 13.10 0.75 -3.67
N GLY A 118 14.40 0.93 -3.39
CA GLY A 118 15.12 2.20 -3.27
C GLY A 118 16.56 2.02 -3.69
#